data_AF-A0A1M3LZA0-F1
#
_entry.id   AF-A0A1M3LZA0-F1
#
_cell.length_a   1.000
_cell.length_b   1.000
_cell.length_c   1.000
_cell.angle_alpha   90.00
_cell.angle_beta   90.00
_cell.angle_gamma   90.00
#
_symmetry.space_group_name_H-M   'P 1'
#
loop_
_entity.id
_entity.type
_entity.pdbx_description
1 polymer ?
#
loop_
_entity_poly.entity_id
_entity_poly.type
_entity_poly.pdbx_seq_one_letter_code
_entity_poly.pdbx_strand_id
1 'polypeptide(L)' 'MVMIQLLSDMRRLSELLEDECAGRPFDRHQAHSIAAQLAEACPEMGQTMRRISERMRGEMR' A
#
# COMPACT_ATOMS: atom_id res chain seq x y z
N MET A 1 -17.66 -7.48 -7.65
CA MET A 1 -16.45 -7.06 -8.39
C MET A 1 -15.47 -6.26 -7.53
N VAL A 2 -15.91 -5.30 -6.70
CA VAL A 2 -15.04 -4.50 -5.80
C VAL A 2 -14.17 -5.34 -4.83
N MET A 3 -14.71 -6.44 -4.30
CA MET A 3 -14.02 -7.27 -3.30
C MET A 3 -12.81 -8.04 -3.88
N ILE A 4 -12.82 -8.39 -5.17
CA ILE A 4 -11.71 -9.07 -5.84
C ILE A 4 -10.54 -8.09 -6.03
N GLN A 5 -10.85 -6.85 -6.43
CA GLN A 5 -9.88 -5.78 -6.59
C GLN A 5 -9.16 -5.49 -5.26
N LEU A 6 -9.92 -5.36 -4.17
CA LEU A 6 -9.38 -5.09 -2.83
C LEU A 6 -8.38 -6.17 -2.38
N LEU A 7 -8.70 -7.44 -2.62
CA LEU A 7 -7.82 -8.57 -2.26
C LEU A 7 -6.54 -8.59 -3.13
N SER A 8 -6.67 -8.28 -4.42
CA SER A 8 -5.52 -8.13 -5.32
C SER A 8 -4.61 -6.98 -4.89
N ASP A 9 -5.19 -5.84 -4.54
CA ASP A 9 -4.46 -4.65 -4.08
C ASP A 9 -3.75 -4.92 -2.74
N MET A 10 -4.42 -5.58 -1.79
CA MET A 10 -3.80 -6.01 -0.53
C MET A 10 -2.63 -6.95 -0.75
N ARG A 11 -2.80 -7.97 -1.60
CA ARG A 11 -1.72 -8.89 -1.92
C ARG A 11 -0.54 -8.16 -2.54
N ARG A 12 -0.80 -7.26 -3.49
CA ARG A 12 0.25 -6.49 -4.16
C ARG A 12 0.99 -5.57 -3.20
N LEU A 13 0.28 -4.92 -2.28
CA LEU A 13 0.90 -4.10 -1.25
C LEU A 13 1.79 -4.94 -0.34
N SER A 14 1.34 -6.12 0.09
CA SER A 14 2.16 -7.04 0.90
C SER A 14 3.43 -7.46 0.16
N GLU A 15 3.33 -7.86 -1.12
CA GLU A 15 4.50 -8.24 -1.93
C GLU A 15 5.54 -7.12 -1.99
N LEU A 16 5.10 -5.87 -2.19
CA LEU A 16 5.98 -4.71 -2.23
C LEU A 16 6.67 -4.46 -0.88
N LEU A 17 5.94 -4.59 0.23
CA LEU A 17 6.51 -4.43 1.58
C LEU A 17 7.49 -5.56 1.92
N GLU A 18 7.23 -6.79 1.47
CA GLU A 18 8.13 -7.92 1.61
C GLU A 18 9.42 -7.71 0.80
N ASP A 19 9.32 -7.17 -0.42
CA ASP A 19 10.48 -6.80 -1.22
C ASP A 19 11.30 -5.69 -0.55
N GLU A 20 10.69 -4.66 0.06
CA GLU A 20 11.41 -3.65 0.85
C GLU A 20 12.18 -4.29 2.02
N CYS A 21 11.51 -5.18 2.76
CA CYS A 21 12.09 -5.88 3.90
C CYS A 21 13.25 -6.81 3.49
N ALA A 22 13.14 -7.43 2.31
CA ALA A 22 14.17 -8.30 1.75
C ALA A 22 15.33 -7.54 1.08
N GLY A 23 15.31 -6.20 1.05
CA GLY A 23 16.31 -5.38 0.36
C GLY A 23 16.26 -5.49 -1.16
N ARG A 24 15.13 -5.91 -1.71
CA ARG A 24 14.87 -6.00 -3.16
C ARG A 24 14.41 -4.65 -3.71
N PRO A 25 14.37 -4.48 -5.04
CA PRO A 25 13.82 -3.28 -5.66
C PRO A 25 12.40 -3.01 -5.17
N PHE A 26 12.23 -1.91 -4.45
CA PHE A 26 10.96 -1.52 -3.85
C PHE A 26 10.40 -0.27 -4.54
N ASP A 27 9.24 -0.41 -5.18
CA ASP A 27 8.54 0.71 -5.79
C ASP A 27 7.66 1.43 -4.76
N ARG A 28 8.25 2.43 -4.11
CA ARG A 28 7.59 3.31 -3.14
C ARG A 28 6.37 4.01 -3.71
N HIS A 29 6.42 4.43 -4.97
CA HIS A 29 5.32 5.17 -5.59
C HIS A 29 4.11 4.24 -5.82
N GLN A 30 4.37 3.01 -6.25
CA GLN A 30 3.34 1.99 -6.37
C GLN A 30 2.75 1.63 -5.00
N ALA A 31 3.58 1.39 -3.97
CA ALA A 31 3.12 1.09 -2.63
C ALA A 31 2.26 2.22 -2.03
N HIS A 32 2.66 3.48 -2.24
CA HIS A 32 1.88 4.66 -1.84
C HIS A 32 0.49 4.70 -2.49
N SER A 33 0.43 4.48 -3.80
CA SER A 33 -0.80 4.52 -4.59
C SER A 33 -1.79 3.44 -4.14
N ILE A 34 -1.31 2.20 -3.97
CA ILE A 34 -2.14 1.07 -3.54
C ILE A 34 -2.65 1.29 -2.10
N ALA A 35 -1.78 1.74 -1.19
CA ALA A 35 -2.18 2.05 0.18
C ALA A 35 -3.23 3.18 0.24
N ALA A 36 -3.13 4.21 -0.62
CA ALA A 36 -4.13 5.26 -0.70
C ALA A 36 -5.49 4.72 -1.18
N GLN A 37 -5.49 3.91 -2.24
CA GLN A 37 -6.70 3.30 -2.79
C GLN A 37 -7.38 2.35 -1.78
N LEU A 38 -6.59 1.53 -1.06
CA LEU A 38 -7.10 0.67 0.00
C LEU A 38 -7.70 1.48 1.16
N ALA A 39 -7.13 2.65 1.47
CA ALA A 39 -7.65 3.51 2.52
C ALA A 39 -9.00 4.16 2.16
N GLU A 40 -9.23 4.44 0.89
CA GLU A 40 -10.51 4.94 0.38
C GLU A 40 -11.55 3.83 0.27
N ALA A 41 -11.13 2.63 -0.13
CA ALA A 41 -12.03 1.49 -0.34
C ALA A 41 -12.49 0.80 0.95
N CYS A 42 -11.69 0.84 2.03
CA CYS A 42 -12.01 0.18 3.29
C CYS A 42 -11.81 1.12 4.49
N PRO A 43 -12.88 1.78 4.99
CA PRO A 43 -12.76 2.76 6.07
C PRO A 43 -12.28 2.17 7.40
N GLU A 44 -12.58 0.90 7.70
CA GLU A 44 -12.06 0.20 8.89
C GLU A 44 -10.54 0.09 8.90
N MET A 45 -9.93 -0.18 7.74
CA MET A 45 -8.49 -0.27 7.58
C MET A 45 -7.86 1.06 7.13
N GLY A 46 -8.69 2.07 6.87
CA GLY A 46 -8.29 3.30 6.21
C GLY A 46 -7.32 4.16 7.01
N GLN A 47 -7.41 4.15 8.34
CA GLN A 47 -6.41 4.83 9.18
C GLN A 47 -5.02 4.19 9.07
N THR A 48 -4.96 2.85 9.11
CA THR A 48 -3.70 2.11 8.97
C THR A 48 -3.10 2.33 7.59
N MET A 49 -3.91 2.22 6.54
CA MET A 49 -3.47 2.37 5.16
C MET A 49 -3.05 3.81 4.84
N ARG A 50 -3.72 4.83 5.40
CA ARG A 50 -3.24 6.23 5.32
C ARG A 50 -1.89 6.43 5.96
N ARG A 51 -1.65 5.89 7.16
CA ARG A 51 -0.34 6.00 7.81
C ARG A 51 0.77 5.37 6.98
N ILE A 52 0.52 4.21 6.37
CA ILE A 52 1.46 3.55 5.46
C ILE A 52 1.70 4.44 4.23
N SER A 53 0.64 4.92 3.60
CA SER A 53 0.69 5.81 2.44
C SER A 53 1.48 7.09 2.74
N GLU A 54 1.22 7.76 3.85
CA GLU A 54 1.91 8.99 4.27
C GLU A 54 3.40 8.75 4.55
N ARG A 55 3.74 7.62 5.20
CA ARG A 55 5.13 7.24 5.43
C ARG A 55 5.89 7.07 4.11
N MET A 56 5.28 6.39 3.13
CA MET A 56 5.89 6.19 1.82
C MET A 56 6.05 7.50 1.03
N ARG A 57 5.17 8.49 1.27
CA ARG A 57 5.29 9.84 0.67
C ARG A 57 6.40 10.68 1.33
N GLY A 58 6.61 10.51 2.64
CA GLY A 58 7.58 11.30 3.42
C GLY A 58 9.04 10.97 3.12
N GLU A 59 9.35 9.74 2.75
CA GLU A 59 10.71 9.26 2.41
C GLU A 59 11.17 9.68 1.00
N MET A 60 10.34 10.43 0.26
CA MET A 60 10.62 10.92 -1.10
C MET A 60 11.23 12.33 -1.09
N ARG A 61 11.70 12.81 0.08
CA ARG A 61 12.19 14.18 0.31
C ARG A 61 13.67 14.22 0.67
#